data_AF-A0A7C8CSU9-F1
#
_entry.id   AF-A0A7C8CSU9-F1
#
_cell.length_a   1.000
_cell.length_b   1.000
_cell.length_c   1.000
_cell.angle_alpha   90.00
_cell.angle_beta   90.00
_cell.angle_gamma   90.00
#
_symmetry.space_group_name_H-M   'P 1'
#
loop_
_entity.id
_entity.type
_entity.pdbx_description
1 polymer ?
#
loop_
_entity_poly.entity_id
_entity_poly.type
_entity_poly.pdbx_seq_one_letter_code
_entity_poly.pdbx_strand_id
1 'polypeptide(L)'
;MNWRKDQGLYDALHRERGSMQPIVVFLYSSKMAKDCCCANFERALFRDKYASEQFKLWSCYRQLIETLNEDEKALVNGYDLRDDKPALLFFDSEGGLLHKQQLCVDPPKFVKVLKSSKKLSDLRLRLRDSHMAQRTSARGHIEAGRYGRAIRVLDSMVKNKKVMSGYIVELVTQDMREIEQKASTLLVEAAALHQDRRLLDSYRLYQEIEKEFAKLEELSKEASKHRKELLTKLRGLGIQPH
;
A
#
# COMPACT_ATOMS: atom_id res chain seq x y z
N MET A 1 -38.50 5.91 -10.42
CA MET A 1 -37.03 5.85 -10.29
C MET A 1 -36.69 4.62 -9.48
N ASN A 2 -35.89 3.70 -10.04
CA ASN A 2 -35.71 2.37 -9.44
C ASN A 2 -34.44 2.33 -8.59
N TRP A 3 -34.59 2.55 -7.29
CA TRP A 3 -33.53 2.28 -6.32
C TRP A 3 -33.47 0.77 -6.09
N ARG A 4 -32.33 0.16 -6.40
CA ARG A 4 -32.10 -1.27 -6.16
C ARG A 4 -31.90 -1.49 -4.67
N LYS A 5 -32.71 -2.37 -4.07
CA LYS A 5 -32.75 -2.56 -2.61
C LYS A 5 -32.00 -3.84 -2.20
N ASP A 6 -31.12 -3.72 -1.23
CA ASP A 6 -30.44 -4.81 -0.51
C ASP A 6 -29.78 -5.83 -1.44
N GLN A 7 -29.08 -5.36 -2.46
CA GLN A 7 -28.39 -6.20 -3.46
C GLN A 7 -26.90 -6.37 -3.19
N GLY A 8 -26.42 -6.08 -1.98
CA GLY A 8 -25.01 -6.07 -1.62
C GLY A 8 -24.33 -4.78 -2.06
N LEU A 9 -23.61 -4.12 -1.14
CA LEU A 9 -22.77 -2.96 -1.43
C LEU A 9 -21.61 -3.37 -2.33
N TYR A 10 -20.95 -4.48 -2.00
CA TYR A 10 -19.82 -4.99 -2.77
C TYR A 10 -20.25 -5.36 -4.19
N ASP A 11 -21.36 -6.09 -4.31
CA ASP A 11 -21.92 -6.52 -5.59
C ASP A 11 -22.39 -5.33 -6.44
N ALA A 12 -22.95 -4.29 -5.81
CA ALA A 12 -23.31 -3.05 -6.50
C ALA A 12 -22.08 -2.35 -7.08
N LEU A 13 -20.99 -2.24 -6.32
CA LEU A 13 -19.73 -1.64 -6.80
C LEU A 13 -19.11 -2.46 -7.94
N HIS A 14 -19.18 -3.79 -7.87
CA HIS A 14 -18.65 -4.68 -8.91
C HIS A 14 -19.49 -4.68 -10.18
N ARG A 15 -20.81 -4.70 -10.06
CA ARG A 15 -21.73 -4.73 -11.19
C ARG A 15 -21.65 -3.48 -12.04
N GLU A 16 -21.50 -2.33 -11.40
CA GLU A 16 -21.46 -1.03 -12.08
C GLU A 16 -20.05 -0.68 -12.58
N ARG A 17 -19.05 -1.50 -12.28
CA ARG A 17 -17.68 -1.32 -12.76
C ARG A 17 -17.65 -1.39 -14.28
N GLY A 18 -17.22 -0.29 -14.91
CA GLY A 18 -17.19 -0.17 -16.37
C GLY A 18 -18.49 0.33 -17.01
N SER A 19 -19.57 0.52 -16.23
CA SER A 19 -20.84 1.09 -16.72
C SER A 19 -20.75 2.58 -17.10
N MET A 20 -19.62 3.24 -16.76
CA MET A 20 -19.38 4.68 -16.88
C MET A 20 -20.34 5.56 -16.06
N GLN A 21 -21.30 4.97 -15.33
CA GLN A 21 -22.21 5.69 -14.45
C GLN A 21 -21.69 5.67 -13.00
N PRO A 22 -21.67 6.81 -12.31
CA PRO A 22 -21.34 6.84 -10.89
C PRO A 22 -22.45 6.23 -10.05
N ILE A 23 -22.08 5.84 -8.85
CA ILE A 23 -22.94 5.04 -7.97
C ILE A 23 -23.31 5.89 -6.76
N VAL A 24 -24.58 5.84 -6.36
CA VAL A 24 -25.03 6.38 -5.08
C VAL A 24 -25.63 5.26 -4.25
N VAL A 25 -25.17 5.16 -3.00
CA VAL A 25 -25.67 4.19 -2.03
C VAL A 25 -26.27 4.93 -0.85
N PHE A 26 -27.54 4.66 -0.59
CA PHE A 26 -28.22 5.07 0.63
C PHE A 26 -28.13 3.95 1.67
N LEU A 27 -27.27 4.15 2.66
CA LEU A 27 -27.13 3.30 3.84
C LEU A 27 -28.12 3.74 4.92
N TYR A 28 -28.91 2.79 5.40
CA TYR A 28 -29.92 3.02 6.43
C TYR A 28 -29.99 1.80 7.36
N SER A 29 -30.49 2.00 8.59
CA SER A 29 -30.78 0.91 9.52
C SER A 29 -32.27 0.85 9.81
N SER A 30 -32.75 -0.37 10.10
CA SER A 30 -34.12 -0.63 10.55
C SER A 30 -34.47 0.11 11.85
N LYS A 31 -33.47 0.37 12.70
CA LYS A 31 -33.61 1.06 13.99
C LYS A 31 -33.70 2.57 13.85
N MET A 32 -33.38 3.13 12.68
CA MET A 32 -33.35 4.58 12.39
C MET A 32 -34.71 5.14 11.93
N ALA A 33 -35.77 4.33 11.90
CA ALA A 33 -37.08 4.73 11.36
C ALA A 33 -37.74 5.93 12.09
N LYS A 34 -37.29 6.25 13.31
CA LYS A 34 -37.77 7.41 14.11
C LYS A 34 -36.82 8.62 14.05
N ASP A 35 -35.69 8.53 13.35
CA ASP A 35 -34.74 9.65 13.21
C ASP A 35 -35.25 10.65 12.16
N CYS A 36 -35.35 11.92 12.55
CA CYS A 36 -35.76 13.01 11.67
C CYS A 36 -34.83 13.15 10.45
N CYS A 37 -33.55 12.78 10.56
CA CYS A 37 -32.64 12.79 9.43
C CYS A 37 -32.97 11.70 8.41
N CYS A 38 -33.39 10.50 8.84
CA CYS A 38 -33.82 9.45 7.91
C CYS A 38 -35.04 9.90 7.09
N ALA A 39 -36.05 10.46 7.76
CA ALA A 39 -37.23 11.02 7.09
C ALA A 39 -36.87 12.19 6.15
N ASN A 40 -35.91 13.03 6.53
CA ASN A 40 -35.42 14.12 5.68
C ASN A 40 -34.68 13.60 4.44
N PHE A 41 -33.82 12.58 4.58
CA PHE A 41 -33.17 11.92 3.44
C PHE A 41 -34.21 11.31 2.51
N GLU A 42 -35.20 10.57 3.02
CA GLU A 42 -36.25 10.01 2.16
C GLU A 42 -37.03 11.10 1.41
N ARG A 43 -37.32 12.24 2.07
CA ARG A 43 -37.95 13.39 1.40
C ARG A 43 -37.05 13.98 0.31
N ALA A 44 -35.77 14.23 0.61
CA ALA A 44 -34.82 14.82 -0.32
C ALA A 44 -34.48 13.91 -1.51
N LEU A 45 -34.42 12.59 -1.28
CA LEU A 45 -34.04 11.61 -2.30
C LEU A 45 -35.21 11.21 -3.20
N PHE A 46 -36.39 11.03 -2.63
CA PHE A 46 -37.53 10.41 -3.34
C PHE A 46 -38.65 11.39 -3.67
N ARG A 47 -38.75 12.53 -2.98
CA ARG A 47 -39.85 13.49 -3.17
C ARG A 47 -39.43 14.80 -3.83
N ASP A 48 -38.14 15.16 -3.80
CA ASP A 48 -37.64 16.35 -4.49
C ASP A 48 -37.46 16.07 -5.99
N LYS A 49 -38.17 16.84 -6.83
CA LYS A 49 -38.16 16.68 -8.28
C LYS A 49 -36.78 16.93 -8.89
N TYR A 50 -36.04 17.93 -8.39
CA TYR A 50 -34.74 18.29 -8.94
C TYR A 50 -33.67 17.25 -8.61
N ALA A 51 -33.66 16.75 -7.37
CA ALA A 51 -32.79 15.66 -6.96
C ALA A 51 -33.12 14.37 -7.75
N SER A 52 -34.41 14.03 -7.90
CA SER A 52 -34.82 12.86 -8.67
C SER A 52 -34.38 12.91 -10.13
N GLU A 53 -34.42 14.08 -10.79
CA GLU A 53 -33.87 14.22 -12.15
C GLU A 53 -32.36 14.01 -12.19
N GLN A 54 -31.61 14.51 -11.19
CA GLN A 54 -30.17 14.29 -11.13
C GLN A 54 -29.82 12.82 -10.94
N PHE A 55 -30.55 12.09 -10.10
CA PHE A 55 -30.28 10.68 -9.84
C PHE A 55 -30.47 9.76 -11.05
N LYS A 56 -31.12 10.22 -12.14
CA LYS A 56 -31.24 9.41 -13.37
C LYS A 56 -29.88 9.20 -14.04
N LEU A 57 -28.90 10.02 -13.66
CA LEU A 57 -27.51 9.94 -14.11
C LEU A 57 -26.64 9.07 -13.18
N TRP A 58 -27.25 8.39 -12.20
CA TRP A 58 -26.57 7.60 -11.18
C TRP A 58 -27.17 6.20 -11.09
N SER A 59 -26.31 5.21 -10.82
CA SER A 59 -26.74 3.89 -10.40
C SER A 59 -27.11 3.95 -8.92
N CYS A 60 -28.40 3.85 -8.62
CA CYS A 60 -28.96 4.15 -7.30
C CYS A 60 -29.26 2.87 -6.50
N TYR A 61 -28.69 2.77 -5.31
CA TYR A 61 -28.80 1.62 -4.41
C TYR A 61 -29.26 2.03 -3.02
N ARG A 62 -30.08 1.20 -2.39
CA ARG A 62 -30.52 1.32 -1.01
C ARG A 62 -30.08 0.06 -0.27
N GLN A 63 -29.31 0.20 0.79
CA GLN A 63 -28.67 -0.92 1.47
C GLN A 63 -28.90 -0.83 2.98
N LEU A 64 -29.51 -1.86 3.54
CA LEU A 64 -29.70 -2.03 4.97
C LEU A 64 -28.36 -2.39 5.61
N ILE A 65 -27.96 -1.67 6.67
CA ILE A 65 -26.67 -1.89 7.35
C ILE A 65 -26.62 -3.29 7.97
N GLU A 66 -27.74 -3.77 8.50
CA GLU A 66 -27.85 -5.08 9.15
C GLU A 66 -27.68 -6.27 8.19
N THR A 67 -27.79 -6.06 6.88
CA THR A 67 -27.64 -7.12 5.87
C THR A 67 -26.27 -7.12 5.19
N LEU A 68 -25.37 -6.22 5.59
CA LEU A 68 -23.99 -6.21 5.10
C LEU A 68 -23.23 -7.45 5.60
N ASN A 69 -22.44 -8.06 4.72
CA ASN A 69 -21.49 -9.10 5.10
C ASN A 69 -20.26 -8.49 5.80
N GLU A 70 -19.36 -9.31 6.34
CA GLU A 70 -18.20 -8.83 7.11
C GLU A 70 -17.23 -7.98 6.27
N ASP A 71 -17.03 -8.32 5.00
CA ASP A 71 -16.15 -7.56 4.09
C ASP A 71 -16.75 -6.18 3.78
N GLU A 72 -18.06 -6.11 3.57
CA GLU A 72 -18.79 -4.86 3.35
C GLU A 72 -18.82 -4.00 4.60
N LYS A 73 -18.94 -4.60 5.79
CA LYS A 73 -18.80 -3.87 7.06
C LYS A 73 -17.41 -3.29 7.20
N ALA A 74 -16.36 -4.05 6.89
CA ALA A 74 -14.99 -3.55 6.92
C ALA A 74 -14.79 -2.37 5.95
N LEU A 75 -15.37 -2.46 4.74
CA LEU A 75 -15.36 -1.36 3.77
C LEU A 75 -16.05 -0.11 4.31
N VAL A 76 -17.26 -0.26 4.86
CA VAL A 76 -18.05 0.86 5.40
C VAL A 76 -17.38 1.49 6.62
N ASN A 77 -16.79 0.69 7.50
CA ASN A 77 -16.02 1.17 8.66
C ASN A 77 -14.84 2.06 8.24
N GLY A 78 -14.21 1.74 7.10
CA GLY A 78 -13.15 2.56 6.51
C GLY A 78 -13.59 3.97 6.11
N TYR A 79 -14.91 4.23 6.02
CA TYR A 79 -15.44 5.55 5.73
C TYR A 79 -15.75 6.39 6.96
N ASP A 80 -15.49 5.91 8.19
CA ASP A 80 -15.71 6.67 9.44
C ASP A 80 -17.12 7.30 9.47
N LEU A 81 -18.13 6.43 9.37
CA LEU A 81 -19.53 6.79 9.43
C LEU A 81 -20.03 6.66 10.86
N ARG A 82 -20.93 7.55 11.27
CA ARG A 82 -21.68 7.35 12.52
C ARG A 82 -22.74 6.25 12.38
N ASP A 83 -22.78 5.36 13.37
CA ASP A 83 -23.70 4.23 13.42
C ASP A 83 -25.14 4.61 13.76
N ASP A 84 -25.36 5.79 14.34
CA ASP A 84 -26.67 6.28 14.76
C ASP A 84 -27.45 7.00 13.64
N LYS A 85 -26.82 7.25 12.48
CA LYS A 85 -27.41 8.05 11.39
C LYS A 85 -27.35 7.39 10.02
N PRO A 86 -28.34 7.64 9.15
CA PRO A 86 -28.25 7.24 7.76
C PRO A 86 -27.11 7.95 7.04
N ALA A 87 -26.61 7.34 5.97
CA ALA A 87 -25.55 7.88 5.14
C ALA A 87 -25.86 7.75 3.66
N LEU A 88 -25.44 8.75 2.88
CA LEU A 88 -25.30 8.65 1.45
C LEU A 88 -23.83 8.62 1.08
N LEU A 89 -23.46 7.59 0.34
CA LEU A 89 -22.13 7.43 -0.22
C LEU A 89 -22.21 7.62 -1.72
N PHE A 90 -21.34 8.49 -2.24
CA PHE A 90 -21.19 8.74 -3.67
C PHE A 90 -19.89 8.12 -4.12
N PHE A 91 -19.95 7.28 -5.14
CA PHE A 91 -18.78 6.63 -5.74
C PHE A 91 -18.68 6.99 -7.21
N ASP A 92 -17.46 7.01 -7.73
CA ASP A 92 -17.27 6.96 -9.17
C ASP A 92 -17.67 5.59 -9.72
N SER A 93 -17.70 5.47 -11.06
CA SER A 93 -18.06 4.24 -11.76
C SER A 93 -17.08 3.07 -11.54
N GLU A 94 -15.98 3.30 -10.81
CA GLU A 94 -14.97 2.29 -10.51
C GLU A 94 -14.82 2.08 -8.99
N GLY A 95 -15.82 2.49 -8.21
CA GLY A 95 -15.93 2.23 -6.78
C GLY A 95 -15.14 3.18 -5.88
N GLY A 96 -14.53 4.24 -6.43
CA GLY A 96 -13.79 5.23 -5.66
C GLY A 96 -14.74 6.22 -4.98
N LEU A 97 -14.63 6.38 -3.66
CA LEU A 97 -15.45 7.35 -2.92
C LEU A 97 -15.20 8.79 -3.43
N LEU A 98 -16.28 9.49 -3.71
CA LEU A 98 -16.33 10.88 -4.14
C LEU A 98 -16.73 11.79 -2.98
N HIS A 99 -17.79 11.41 -2.26
CA HIS A 99 -18.37 12.19 -1.16
C HIS A 99 -19.16 11.28 -0.22
N LYS A 100 -19.25 11.67 1.06
CA LYS A 100 -20.15 11.05 2.04
C LYS A 100 -21.01 12.13 2.69
N GLN A 101 -22.29 11.84 2.90
CA GLN A 101 -23.26 12.75 3.51
C GLN A 101 -24.03 12.03 4.62
N GLN A 102 -23.92 12.49 5.86
CA GLN A 102 -24.66 11.96 7.03
C GLN A 102 -25.53 13.01 7.75
N LEU A 103 -25.35 14.28 7.43
CA LEU A 103 -26.17 15.34 8.02
C LEU A 103 -27.48 15.47 7.25
N CYS A 104 -28.55 15.78 7.98
CA CYS A 104 -29.84 16.20 7.45
C CYS A 104 -29.64 17.16 6.27
N VAL A 105 -30.39 16.90 5.21
CA VAL A 105 -30.18 17.45 3.88
C VAL A 105 -31.05 18.67 3.65
N ASP A 106 -30.41 19.76 3.21
CA ASP A 106 -31.08 20.90 2.62
C ASP A 106 -31.16 20.70 1.09
N PRO A 107 -32.35 20.56 0.47
CA PRO A 107 -32.50 20.13 -0.92
C PRO A 107 -31.68 20.94 -1.95
N PRO A 108 -31.59 22.28 -1.90
CA PRO A 108 -30.75 23.04 -2.83
C PRO A 108 -29.25 22.78 -2.67
N LYS A 109 -28.77 22.60 -1.43
CA LYS A 109 -27.37 22.24 -1.16
C LYS A 109 -27.06 20.82 -1.63
N PHE A 110 -28.03 19.93 -1.50
CA PHE A 110 -27.91 18.55 -1.94
C PHE A 110 -27.74 18.41 -3.45
N VAL A 111 -28.55 19.12 -4.23
CA VAL A 111 -28.43 19.11 -5.70
C VAL A 111 -27.06 19.64 -6.13
N LYS A 112 -26.47 20.60 -5.41
CA LYS A 112 -25.08 21.04 -5.67
C LYS A 112 -24.08 19.92 -5.45
N VAL A 113 -24.21 19.14 -4.36
CA VAL A 113 -23.36 17.97 -4.08
C VAL A 113 -23.48 16.92 -5.18
N LEU A 114 -24.70 16.60 -5.63
CA LEU A 114 -24.92 15.66 -6.74
C LEU A 114 -24.18 16.13 -8.00
N LYS A 115 -24.34 17.39 -8.38
CA LYS A 115 -23.69 17.94 -9.58
C LYS A 115 -22.17 17.96 -9.45
N SER A 116 -21.61 18.34 -8.29
CA SER A 116 -20.16 18.37 -8.09
C SER A 116 -19.55 16.99 -8.09
N SER A 117 -20.19 16.01 -7.42
CA SER A 117 -19.70 14.63 -7.38
C SER A 117 -19.77 14.00 -8.77
N LYS A 118 -20.83 14.27 -9.56
CA LYS A 118 -20.92 13.81 -10.95
C LYS A 118 -19.78 14.36 -11.80
N LYS A 119 -19.51 15.66 -11.72
CA LYS A 119 -18.40 16.31 -12.43
C LYS A 119 -17.04 15.69 -12.05
N LEU A 120 -16.84 15.37 -10.78
CA LEU A 120 -15.61 14.71 -10.32
C LEU A 120 -15.51 13.28 -10.87
N SER A 121 -16.59 12.51 -10.86
CA SER A 121 -16.62 11.18 -11.49
C SER A 121 -16.25 11.25 -12.97
N ASP A 122 -16.82 12.21 -13.71
CA ASP A 122 -16.55 12.38 -15.15
C ASP A 122 -15.11 12.82 -15.41
N LEU A 123 -14.54 13.63 -14.51
CA LEU A 123 -13.11 13.98 -14.56
C LEU A 123 -12.22 12.75 -14.33
N ARG A 124 -12.49 11.97 -13.28
CA ARG A 124 -11.73 10.75 -12.96
C ARG A 124 -11.76 9.77 -14.14
N LEU A 125 -12.92 9.58 -14.75
CA LEU A 125 -13.09 8.70 -15.89
C LEU A 125 -12.31 9.20 -17.12
N ARG A 126 -12.37 10.50 -17.43
CA ARG A 126 -11.59 11.10 -18.53
C ARG A 126 -10.09 10.96 -18.35
N LEU A 127 -9.60 11.03 -17.11
CA LEU A 127 -8.18 10.91 -16.78
C LEU A 127 -7.72 9.46 -16.61
N ARG A 128 -8.65 8.49 -16.65
CA ARG A 128 -8.38 7.08 -16.34
C ARG A 128 -7.23 6.54 -17.18
N ASP A 129 -7.29 6.71 -18.49
CA ASP A 129 -6.32 6.11 -19.41
C ASP A 129 -4.93 6.75 -19.24
N SER A 130 -4.87 8.04 -18.92
CA SER A 130 -3.62 8.75 -18.60
C SER A 130 -2.97 8.21 -17.32
N HIS A 131 -3.75 8.07 -16.25
CA HIS A 131 -3.25 7.49 -15.01
C HIS A 131 -2.88 6.00 -15.17
N MET A 132 -3.63 5.23 -15.98
CA MET A 132 -3.27 3.86 -16.32
C MET A 132 -1.94 3.79 -17.07
N ALA A 133 -1.70 4.68 -18.03
CA ALA A 133 -0.41 4.75 -18.74
C ALA A 133 0.76 5.08 -17.78
N GLN A 134 0.56 6.01 -16.83
CA GLN A 134 1.55 6.29 -15.78
C GLN A 134 1.84 5.06 -14.93
N ARG A 135 0.80 4.32 -14.52
CA ARG A 135 0.96 3.06 -13.79
C ARG A 135 1.73 2.02 -14.61
N THR A 136 1.38 1.83 -15.87
CA THR A 136 2.08 0.89 -16.77
C THR A 136 3.56 1.24 -16.90
N SER A 137 3.89 2.54 -16.99
CA SER A 137 5.28 3.00 -16.95
C SER A 137 5.98 2.64 -15.63
N ALA A 138 5.30 2.82 -14.49
CA ALA A 138 5.83 2.41 -13.19
C ALA A 138 6.06 0.89 -13.10
N ARG A 139 5.12 0.07 -13.58
CA ARG A 139 5.26 -1.40 -13.68
C ARG A 139 6.47 -1.80 -14.51
N GLY A 140 6.67 -1.16 -15.68
CA GLY A 140 7.86 -1.40 -16.50
C GLY A 140 9.18 -1.01 -15.81
N HIS A 141 9.15 -0.12 -14.81
CA HIS A 141 10.31 0.13 -13.95
C HIS A 141 10.49 -0.94 -12.86
N ILE A 142 9.41 -1.46 -12.27
CA ILE A 142 9.44 -2.56 -11.29
C ILE A 142 10.03 -3.81 -11.94
N GLU A 143 9.52 -4.21 -13.10
CA GLU A 143 9.96 -5.40 -13.85
C GLU A 143 11.43 -5.30 -14.27
N ALA A 144 11.90 -4.09 -14.57
CA ALA A 144 13.31 -3.83 -14.90
C ALA A 144 14.22 -3.66 -13.66
N GLY A 145 13.72 -3.90 -12.44
CA GLY A 145 14.48 -3.74 -11.19
C GLY A 145 14.82 -2.29 -10.81
N ARG A 146 14.24 -1.29 -11.48
CA ARG A 146 14.49 0.14 -11.27
C ARG A 146 13.53 0.73 -10.24
N TYR A 147 13.51 0.17 -9.02
CA TYR A 147 12.55 0.49 -7.97
C TYR A 147 12.50 1.99 -7.60
N GLY A 148 13.65 2.67 -7.52
CA GLY A 148 13.69 4.11 -7.21
C GLY A 148 13.03 5.01 -8.27
N ARG A 149 12.90 4.56 -9.53
CA ARG A 149 12.10 5.26 -10.55
C ARG A 149 10.62 4.91 -10.43
N ALA A 150 10.30 3.64 -10.19
CA ALA A 150 8.92 3.20 -9.98
C ALA A 150 8.27 3.93 -8.80
N ILE A 151 8.94 4.00 -7.65
CA ILE A 151 8.47 4.67 -6.43
C ILE A 151 8.17 6.15 -6.71
N ARG A 152 9.04 6.85 -7.45
CA ARG A 152 8.82 8.27 -7.80
C ARG A 152 7.55 8.48 -8.61
N VAL A 153 7.28 7.60 -9.58
CA VAL A 153 6.06 7.67 -10.39
C VAL A 153 4.85 7.36 -9.51
N LEU A 154 4.87 6.26 -8.75
CA LEU A 154 3.75 5.85 -7.90
C LEU A 154 3.46 6.89 -6.80
N ASP A 155 4.47 7.49 -6.16
CA ASP A 155 4.29 8.55 -5.17
C ASP A 155 3.60 9.79 -5.79
N SER A 156 3.98 10.16 -7.02
CA SER A 156 3.29 11.23 -7.74
C SER A 156 1.82 10.91 -8.01
N MET A 157 1.49 9.65 -8.29
CA MET A 157 0.11 9.19 -8.44
C MET A 157 -0.63 9.23 -7.10
N VAL A 158 -0.03 8.75 -6.01
CA VAL A 158 -0.61 8.78 -4.65
C VAL A 158 -0.96 10.22 -4.22
N LYS A 159 -0.09 11.20 -4.52
CA LYS A 159 -0.37 12.62 -4.28
C LYS A 159 -1.62 13.11 -5.02
N ASN A 160 -1.87 12.57 -6.22
CA ASN A 160 -3.02 12.88 -7.06
C ASN A 160 -4.23 11.95 -6.87
N LYS A 161 -4.25 11.09 -5.84
CA LYS A 161 -5.31 10.08 -5.61
C LYS A 161 -6.74 10.62 -5.63
N LYS A 162 -6.96 11.88 -5.24
CA LYS A 162 -8.30 12.49 -5.19
C LYS A 162 -8.95 12.63 -6.58
N VAL A 163 -8.14 12.73 -7.64
CA VAL A 163 -8.60 12.85 -9.04
C VAL A 163 -8.40 11.57 -9.83
N MET A 164 -7.95 10.48 -9.19
CA MET A 164 -7.89 9.15 -9.77
C MET A 164 -9.18 8.38 -9.47
N SER A 165 -9.54 7.47 -10.36
CA SER A 165 -10.65 6.55 -10.14
C SER A 165 -10.32 5.51 -9.07
N GLY A 166 -11.36 4.95 -8.43
CA GLY A 166 -11.18 3.95 -7.36
C GLY A 166 -10.29 2.78 -7.76
N TYR A 167 -10.54 2.21 -8.95
CA TYR A 167 -9.77 1.09 -9.46
C TYR A 167 -8.27 1.40 -9.61
N ILE A 168 -7.92 2.57 -10.13
CA ILE A 168 -6.51 2.95 -10.30
C ILE A 168 -5.84 3.13 -8.93
N VAL A 169 -6.55 3.73 -7.97
CA VAL A 169 -6.03 3.89 -6.60
C VAL A 169 -5.73 2.52 -5.97
N GLU A 170 -6.62 1.55 -6.14
CA GLU A 170 -6.44 0.18 -5.65
C GLU A 170 -5.19 -0.47 -6.27
N LEU A 171 -5.06 -0.39 -7.60
CA LEU A 171 -3.91 -0.93 -8.32
C LEU A 171 -2.57 -0.31 -7.91
N VAL A 172 -2.53 1.03 -7.75
CA VAL A 172 -1.33 1.73 -7.28
C VAL A 172 -0.98 1.30 -5.85
N THR A 173 -1.99 1.10 -5.00
CA THR A 173 -1.78 0.60 -3.63
C THR A 173 -1.21 -0.82 -3.63
N GLN A 174 -1.69 -1.69 -4.52
CA GLN A 174 -1.17 -3.04 -4.69
C GLN A 174 0.30 -3.02 -5.13
N ASP A 175 0.64 -2.21 -6.14
CA ASP A 175 2.02 -2.10 -6.64
C ASP A 175 2.96 -1.55 -5.55
N MET A 176 2.52 -0.58 -4.74
CA MET A 176 3.32 -0.07 -3.63
C MET A 176 3.58 -1.16 -2.57
N ARG A 177 2.56 -1.96 -2.21
CA ARG A 177 2.72 -3.08 -1.27
C ARG A 177 3.67 -4.15 -1.82
N GLU A 178 3.61 -4.44 -3.13
CA GLU A 178 4.54 -5.37 -3.79
C GLU A 178 5.99 -4.88 -3.68
N ILE A 179 6.23 -3.57 -3.91
CA ILE A 179 7.55 -2.96 -3.74
C ILE A 179 8.02 -3.06 -2.29
N GLU A 180 7.16 -2.76 -1.31
CA GLU A 180 7.51 -2.85 0.11
C GLU A 180 7.89 -4.28 0.54
N GLN A 181 7.12 -5.27 0.08
CA GLN A 181 7.43 -6.68 0.31
C GLN A 181 8.76 -7.07 -0.31
N LYS A 182 8.99 -6.70 -1.58
CA LYS A 182 10.24 -7.01 -2.28
C LYS A 182 11.44 -6.33 -1.64
N ALA A 183 11.30 -5.07 -1.22
CA ALA A 183 12.34 -4.34 -0.50
C ALA A 183 12.69 -5.03 0.82
N SER A 184 11.69 -5.51 1.56
CA SER A 184 11.91 -6.26 2.81
C SER A 184 12.70 -7.54 2.57
N THR A 185 12.38 -8.30 1.53
CA THR A 185 13.15 -9.50 1.15
C THR A 185 14.59 -9.16 0.77
N LEU A 186 14.80 -8.13 -0.05
CA LEU A 186 16.15 -7.72 -0.46
C LEU A 186 17.01 -7.24 0.72
N LEU A 187 16.41 -6.61 1.73
CA LEU A 187 17.12 -6.24 2.96
C LEU A 187 17.60 -7.45 3.76
N VAL A 188 16.77 -8.50 3.84
CA VAL A 188 17.15 -9.77 4.49
C VAL A 188 18.29 -10.45 3.73
N GLU A 189 18.20 -10.53 2.40
CA GLU A 189 19.26 -11.09 1.54
C GLU A 189 20.57 -10.30 1.69
N ALA A 190 20.50 -8.96 1.68
CA ALA A 190 21.67 -8.11 1.87
C ALA A 190 22.32 -8.30 3.26
N ALA A 191 21.51 -8.47 4.31
CA ALA A 191 22.02 -8.73 5.66
C ALA A 191 22.74 -10.09 5.75
N ALA A 192 22.19 -11.13 5.11
CA ALA A 192 22.82 -12.45 5.05
C ALA A 192 24.16 -12.40 4.28
N LEU A 193 24.19 -11.80 3.10
CA LEU A 193 25.42 -11.64 2.30
C LEU A 193 26.51 -10.86 3.06
N HIS A 194 26.13 -9.87 3.85
CA HIS A 194 27.07 -9.12 4.68
C HIS A 194 27.64 -9.96 5.83
N GLN A 195 26.86 -10.87 6.43
CA GLN A 195 27.36 -11.84 7.41
C GLN A 195 28.33 -12.83 6.77
N ASP A 196 27.98 -13.39 5.62
CA ASP A 196 28.84 -14.34 4.89
C ASP A 196 30.17 -13.70 4.49
N ARG A 197 30.15 -12.45 4.04
CA ARG A 197 31.37 -11.70 3.73
C ARG A 197 32.27 -11.53 4.95
N ARG A 198 31.70 -11.23 6.13
CA ARG A 198 32.47 -11.13 7.38
C ARG A 198 33.10 -12.46 7.78
N LEU A 199 32.39 -13.58 7.58
CA LEU A 199 32.94 -14.92 7.84
C LEU A 199 34.10 -15.24 6.90
N LEU A 200 33.96 -14.94 5.60
CA LEU A 200 35.04 -15.12 4.62
C LEU A 200 36.27 -14.27 4.95
N ASP A 201 36.08 -13.00 5.30
CA ASP A 201 37.18 -12.12 5.68
C ASP A 201 37.86 -12.59 6.98
N SER A 202 37.09 -13.08 7.96
CA SER A 202 37.63 -13.67 9.20
C SER A 202 38.44 -14.95 8.93
N TYR A 203 37.95 -15.81 8.03
CA TYR A 203 38.65 -17.03 7.62
C TYR A 203 39.97 -16.73 6.91
N ARG A 204 40.02 -15.70 6.05
CA ARG A 204 41.27 -15.25 5.41
C ARG A 204 42.31 -14.78 6.43
N LEU A 205 41.88 -13.99 7.42
CA LEU A 205 42.75 -13.54 8.51
C LEU A 205 43.31 -14.73 9.31
N TYR A 206 42.46 -15.72 9.61
CA TYR A 206 42.89 -16.95 10.29
C TYR A 206 44.00 -17.68 9.51
N GLN A 207 43.85 -17.83 8.19
CA GLN A 207 44.87 -18.45 7.34
C GLN A 207 46.19 -17.66 7.31
N GLU A 208 46.12 -16.32 7.36
CA GLU A 208 47.32 -15.48 7.47
C GLU A 208 48.02 -15.67 8.81
N ILE A 209 47.25 -15.73 9.91
CA ILE A 209 47.77 -16.00 11.24
C ILE A 209 48.46 -17.37 11.29
N GLU A 210 47.86 -18.42 10.75
CA GLU A 210 48.49 -19.75 10.70
C GLU A 210 49.83 -19.75 9.96
N LYS A 211 49.93 -19.01 8.85
CA LYS A 211 51.21 -18.88 8.11
C LYS A 211 52.27 -18.15 8.92
N GLU A 212 51.90 -17.07 9.62
CA GLU A 212 52.84 -16.35 10.49
C GLU A 212 53.28 -17.20 11.69
N PHE A 213 52.39 -17.99 12.28
CA PHE A 213 52.76 -18.95 13.32
C PHE A 213 53.74 -20.01 12.82
N ALA A 214 53.49 -20.60 11.64
CA ALA A 214 54.42 -21.56 11.03
C ALA A 214 55.82 -20.94 10.80
N LYS A 215 55.85 -19.68 10.33
CA LYS A 215 57.10 -18.93 10.14
C LYS A 215 57.81 -18.64 11.47
N LEU A 216 57.08 -18.29 12.52
CA LEU A 216 57.64 -18.11 13.87
C LEU A 216 58.20 -19.42 14.43
N GLU A 217 57.57 -20.56 14.17
CA GLU A 217 58.10 -21.87 14.57
C GLU A 217 59.40 -22.20 13.83
N GLU A 218 59.50 -21.91 12.53
CA GLU A 218 60.75 -22.06 11.78
C GLU A 218 61.87 -21.18 12.34
N LEU A 219 61.59 -19.89 12.56
CA LEU A 219 62.54 -18.96 13.16
C LEU A 219 62.97 -19.40 14.58
N SER A 220 62.05 -19.95 15.37
CA SER A 220 62.35 -20.50 16.71
C SER A 220 63.29 -21.72 16.63
N LYS A 221 63.08 -22.61 15.65
CA LYS A 221 63.97 -23.75 15.39
C LYS A 221 65.35 -23.28 14.94
N GLU A 222 65.43 -22.29 14.06
CA GLU A 222 66.68 -21.69 13.61
C GLU A 222 67.44 -21.01 14.75
N ALA A 223 66.76 -20.20 15.56
CA ALA A 223 67.35 -19.56 16.73
C ALA A 223 67.88 -20.59 17.74
N SER A 224 67.14 -21.68 17.96
CA SER A 224 67.58 -22.79 18.80
C SER A 224 68.82 -23.50 18.24
N LYS A 225 68.90 -23.67 16.92
CA LYS A 225 70.07 -24.24 16.24
C LYS A 225 71.29 -23.33 16.36
N HIS A 226 71.13 -22.04 16.06
CA HIS A 226 72.19 -21.05 16.21
C HIS A 226 72.67 -20.94 17.65
N ARG A 227 71.78 -20.97 18.63
CA ARG A 227 72.16 -21.02 20.05
C ARG A 227 73.07 -22.22 20.35
N LYS A 228 72.72 -23.42 19.87
CA LYS A 228 73.55 -24.62 20.06
C LYS A 228 74.92 -24.47 19.39
N GLU A 229 74.97 -23.97 18.15
CA GLU A 229 76.22 -23.73 17.42
C GLU A 229 77.12 -22.73 18.15
N LEU A 230 76.54 -21.64 18.65
CA LEU A 230 77.24 -20.58 19.35
C LEU A 230 77.78 -21.06 20.71
N LEU A 231 76.98 -21.80 21.48
CA LEU A 231 77.44 -22.47 22.70
C LEU A 231 78.58 -23.47 22.44
N THR A 232 78.53 -24.20 21.32
CA THR A 232 79.58 -25.14 20.93
C THR A 232 80.89 -24.41 20.61
N LYS A 233 80.81 -23.32 19.84
CA LYS A 233 81.98 -22.46 19.55
C LYS A 233 82.58 -21.84 20.81
N LEU A 234 81.76 -21.33 21.72
CA LEU A 234 82.22 -20.75 22.99
C LEU A 234 82.97 -21.79 23.84
N ARG A 235 82.45 -23.01 23.96
CA ARG A 235 83.16 -24.11 24.66
C ARG A 235 84.49 -24.46 23.99
N GLY A 236 84.55 -24.47 22.66
CA GLY A 236 85.79 -24.70 21.91
C GLY A 236 86.88 -23.65 22.16
N LEU A 237 86.50 -22.45 22.61
CA LEU A 237 87.41 -21.36 22.99
C LEU A 237 87.75 -21.37 24.50
N GLY A 238 87.31 -22.39 25.26
CA GLY A 238 87.58 -22.50 26.70
C GLY A 238 86.67 -21.63 27.58
N ILE A 239 85.66 -20.98 27.01
CA ILE A 239 84.69 -20.16 27.75
C ILE A 239 83.54 -21.08 28.17
N GLN A 240 83.28 -21.24 29.47
CA GLN A 240 82.08 -21.92 29.97
C GLN A 240 80.91 -20.94 30.06
N PRO A 241 79.88 -21.06 29.21
CA PRO A 241 78.67 -20.28 29.35
C PRO A 241 77.82 -20.85 30.50
N HIS A 242 77.40 -19.99 31.43
CA HIS A 242 76.39 -20.29 32.46
C HIS A 242 74.99 -20.38 31.84
#